data_AF-A0A758KRW2-F1
#
_entry.id   AF-A0A758KRW2-F1
#
_cell.length_a   1.000
_cell.length_b   1.000
_cell.length_c   1.000
_cell.angle_alpha   90.00
_cell.angle_beta   90.00
_cell.angle_gamma   90.00
#
_symmetry.space_group_name_H-M   'P 1'
#
loop_
_entity.id
_entity.type
_entity.pdbx_description
1 polymer ?
#
loop_
_entity_poly.entity_id
_entity_poly.type
_entity_poly.pdbx_seq_one_letter_code
_entity_poly.pdbx_strand_id
1 'polypeptide(L)'
;DPSVRLAADIRDNEGRVFARQGEVMNPLQYVPFNQTLYFINGDDPEQVSWMKRQTPPTLESKIILVQGSIPEMEKALDSRIYFDQNGVLCQRLGIDQVPARVTAAKDGRFLKVEFIPAEDGRK
;
A
#
# COMPACT_ATOMS: atom_id res chain seq x y z
N ASP A 1 -13.20 -6.86 2.68
CA ASP A 1 -13.94 -5.99 1.74
C ASP A 1 -13.73 -4.56 2.20
N PRO A 2 -13.13 -3.66 1.40
CA PRO A 2 -12.86 -2.28 1.77
C PRO A 2 -14.10 -1.37 1.70
N SER A 3 -15.30 -1.95 1.57
CA SER A 3 -16.57 -1.22 1.64
C SER A 3 -16.73 -0.48 2.96
N VAL A 4 -17.11 0.80 2.88
CA VAL A 4 -17.36 1.66 4.04
C VAL A 4 -18.81 2.11 4.04
N ARG A 5 -19.39 2.23 5.23
CA ARG A 5 -20.68 2.91 5.40
C ARG A 5 -20.43 4.40 5.50
N LEU A 6 -21.10 5.18 4.66
CA LEU A 6 -20.91 6.62 4.61
C LEU A 6 -21.48 7.32 5.84
N ALA A 7 -20.63 8.09 6.51
CA ALA A 7 -21.02 8.87 7.68
C ALA A 7 -21.78 10.16 7.29
N ALA A 8 -21.63 10.62 6.05
CA ALA A 8 -22.27 11.82 5.51
C ALA A 8 -22.43 11.72 3.98
N ASP A 9 -23.29 12.58 3.41
CA ASP A 9 -23.41 12.76 1.96
C ASP A 9 -22.06 13.20 1.37
N ILE A 10 -21.64 12.56 0.27
CA ILE A 10 -20.45 12.96 -0.51
C ILE A 10 -20.90 13.75 -1.73
N ARG A 11 -20.22 14.89 -1.95
CA ARG A 11 -20.50 15.81 -3.05
C ARG A 11 -19.29 15.92 -3.97
N ASP A 12 -19.56 16.10 -5.26
CA ASP A 12 -18.52 16.51 -6.22
C ASP A 12 -18.18 18.01 -6.05
N ASN A 13 -17.27 18.50 -6.89
CA ASN A 13 -16.84 19.90 -6.91
C ASN A 13 -17.95 20.89 -7.34
N GLU A 14 -19.02 20.41 -7.97
CA GLU A 14 -20.20 21.19 -8.36
C GLU A 14 -21.31 21.15 -7.29
N GLY A 15 -21.07 20.45 -6.17
CA GLY A 15 -22.00 20.31 -5.06
C GLY A 15 -23.07 19.24 -5.25
N ARG A 16 -22.99 18.43 -6.32
CA ARG A 16 -23.95 17.34 -6.57
C ARG A 16 -23.63 16.17 -5.65
N VAL A 17 -24.65 15.68 -4.94
CA VAL A 17 -24.53 14.50 -4.09
C VAL A 17 -24.50 13.26 -4.98
N PHE A 18 -23.39 12.53 -4.97
CA PHE A 18 -23.24 11.29 -5.75
C PHE A 18 -23.20 10.02 -4.87
N ALA A 19 -23.10 10.18 -3.55
CA ALA A 19 -23.27 9.10 -2.60
C ALA A 19 -23.90 9.63 -1.30
N ARG A 20 -24.89 8.92 -0.77
CA ARG A 20 -25.72 9.35 0.36
C ARG A 20 -25.22 8.81 1.69
N GLN A 21 -25.43 9.57 2.76
CA GLN A 21 -25.23 9.10 4.12
C GLN A 21 -25.94 7.76 4.34
N GLY A 22 -25.25 6.82 4.97
CA GLY A 22 -25.76 5.49 5.27
C GLY A 22 -25.57 4.47 4.14
N GLU A 23 -25.25 4.88 2.91
CA GLU A 23 -24.89 3.94 1.83
C GLU A 23 -23.62 3.18 2.17
N VAL A 24 -23.52 1.94 1.67
CA VAL A 24 -22.30 1.13 1.73
C VAL A 24 -21.65 1.19 0.38
N MET A 25 -20.44 1.77 0.30
CA MET A 25 -19.70 1.91 -0.95
C MET A 25 -18.29 1.35 -0.83
N ASN A 26 -17.82 0.72 -1.90
CA ASN A 26 -16.44 0.31 -2.05
C ASN A 26 -15.68 1.39 -2.84
N PRO A 27 -14.73 2.12 -2.23
CA PRO A 27 -14.00 3.18 -2.92
C PRO A 27 -13.27 2.71 -4.19
N LEU A 28 -12.85 1.44 -4.25
CA LEU A 28 -12.12 0.89 -5.39
C LEU A 28 -12.98 0.76 -6.65
N GLN A 29 -14.32 0.79 -6.53
CA GLN A 29 -15.23 0.80 -7.67
C GLN A 29 -15.35 2.17 -8.34
N TYR A 30 -14.93 3.23 -7.65
CA TYR A 30 -15.01 4.61 -8.14
C TYR A 30 -13.63 5.19 -8.43
N VAL A 31 -12.62 4.82 -7.63
CA VAL A 31 -11.24 5.25 -7.79
C VAL A 31 -10.36 4.00 -7.88
N PRO A 32 -9.84 3.66 -9.08
CA PRO A 32 -9.03 2.47 -9.25
C PRO A 32 -7.68 2.62 -8.52
N PHE A 33 -7.21 1.52 -7.93
CA PHE A 33 -5.93 1.48 -7.24
C PHE A 33 -4.80 1.16 -8.23
N ASN A 34 -4.20 2.21 -8.80
CA ASN A 34 -3.24 2.12 -9.92
C ASN A 34 -1.76 2.10 -9.49
N GLN A 35 -1.47 1.77 -8.23
CA GLN A 35 -0.12 1.79 -7.67
C GLN A 35 0.21 0.47 -6.98
N THR A 36 1.50 0.19 -6.81
CA THR A 36 1.99 -0.90 -5.97
C THR A 36 2.61 -0.31 -4.72
N LEU A 37 2.21 -0.81 -3.55
CA LEU A 37 2.85 -0.44 -2.30
C LEU A 37 3.78 -1.57 -1.85
N TYR A 38 4.98 -1.22 -1.45
CA TYR A 38 5.95 -2.10 -0.82
C TYR A 38 6.15 -1.67 0.62
N PHE A 39 6.03 -2.60 1.56
CA PHE A 39 6.31 -2.39 2.97
C PHE A 39 7.56 -3.18 3.35
N ILE A 40 8.56 -2.50 3.91
CA ILE A 40 9.84 -3.10 4.32
C ILE A 40 10.33 -2.54 5.66
N ASN A 41 11.13 -3.32 6.38
CA ASN A 41 12.02 -2.81 7.41
C ASN A 41 13.31 -2.29 6.75
N GLY A 42 13.58 -0.99 6.84
CA GLY A 42 14.77 -0.36 6.27
C GLY A 42 16.06 -0.66 7.05
N ASP A 43 15.96 -1.10 8.30
CA ASP A 43 17.11 -1.54 9.10
C ASP A 43 17.53 -2.98 8.76
N ASP A 44 16.70 -3.73 8.02
CA ASP A 44 16.96 -5.11 7.63
C ASP A 44 17.61 -5.16 6.24
N PRO A 45 18.92 -5.49 6.14
CA PRO A 45 19.63 -5.48 4.87
C PRO A 45 19.10 -6.51 3.87
N GLU A 46 18.48 -7.61 4.34
CA GLU A 46 17.88 -8.60 3.45
C GLU A 46 16.62 -8.05 2.79
N GLN A 47 15.80 -7.28 3.52
CA GLN A 47 14.60 -6.64 2.97
C GLN A 47 14.94 -5.50 2.02
N VAL A 48 15.99 -4.72 2.33
CA VAL A 48 16.53 -3.71 1.40
C VAL A 48 17.03 -4.38 0.12
N SER A 49 17.74 -5.51 0.24
CA SER A 49 18.23 -6.26 -0.91
C SER A 49 17.07 -6.88 -1.70
N TRP A 50 16.02 -7.36 -1.04
CA TRP A 50 14.80 -7.84 -1.66
C TRP A 50 14.10 -6.74 -2.45
N MET A 51 14.00 -5.53 -1.88
CA MET A 51 13.36 -4.38 -2.54
C MET A 51 14.10 -4.00 -3.83
N LYS A 52 15.44 -4.00 -3.82
CA LYS A 52 16.26 -3.74 -5.01
C LYS A 52 16.03 -4.71 -6.17
N ARG A 53 15.50 -5.92 -5.91
CA ARG A 53 15.18 -6.92 -6.94
C ARG A 53 13.78 -6.75 -7.53
N GLN A 54 12.93 -5.89 -6.95
CA GLN A 54 11.54 -5.79 -7.36
C GLN A 54 11.39 -5.02 -8.67
N THR A 55 10.56 -5.53 -9.56
CA THR A 55 10.00 -4.78 -10.68
C THR A 55 8.50 -4.58 -10.40
N PRO A 56 8.05 -3.36 -10.13
CA PRO A 56 6.64 -3.09 -9.85
C PRO A 56 5.74 -3.54 -11.00
N PRO A 57 4.60 -4.19 -10.73
CA PRO A 57 3.61 -4.55 -11.75
C PRO A 57 2.81 -3.34 -12.26
N THR A 58 2.95 -2.17 -11.63
CA THR A 58 2.26 -0.91 -11.97
C THR A 58 3.26 0.19 -12.28
N LEU A 59 2.85 1.18 -13.08
CA LEU A 59 3.68 2.35 -13.42
C LEU A 59 4.06 3.15 -12.18
N GLU A 60 3.13 3.32 -11.24
CA GLU A 60 3.40 3.99 -9.97
C GLU A 60 3.71 2.97 -8.88
N SER A 61 4.71 3.24 -8.05
CA SER A 61 4.97 2.46 -6.85
C SER A 61 5.45 3.32 -5.70
N LYS A 62 5.25 2.85 -4.47
CA LYS A 62 5.72 3.50 -3.25
C LYS A 62 6.41 2.49 -2.35
N ILE A 63 7.57 2.87 -1.83
CA ILE A 63 8.29 2.14 -0.80
C ILE A 63 7.96 2.80 0.53
N ILE A 64 7.39 2.02 1.44
CA ILE A 64 6.90 2.45 2.74
C ILE A 64 7.71 1.70 3.80
N LEU A 65 8.46 2.44 4.61
CA LEU A 65 9.20 1.86 5.73
C LEU A 65 8.25 1.64 6.90
N VAL A 66 8.34 0.48 7.54
CA VAL A 66 7.75 0.24 8.87
C VAL A 66 8.74 0.55 9.99
N GLN A 67 10.03 0.55 9.67
CA GLN A 67 11.14 0.86 10.55
C GLN A 67 12.35 1.29 9.70
N GLY A 68 13.26 2.07 10.29
CA GLY A 68 14.52 2.52 9.69
C GLY A 68 14.54 3.97 9.21
N SER A 69 15.69 4.40 8.69
CA SER A 69 15.97 5.79 8.36
C SER A 69 15.53 6.17 6.93
N ILE A 70 14.65 7.17 6.80
CA ILE A 70 14.22 7.68 5.48
C ILE A 70 15.42 8.17 4.64
N PRO A 71 16.30 9.08 5.13
CA PRO A 71 17.40 9.58 4.30
C PRO A 71 18.37 8.48 3.85
N GLU A 72 18.62 7.49 4.70
CA GLU A 72 19.49 6.37 4.34
C GLU A 72 18.85 5.49 3.27
N MET A 73 17.54 5.22 3.38
CA MET A 73 16.81 4.42 2.40
C MET A 73 16.60 5.15 1.07
N GLU A 74 16.39 6.47 1.09
CA GLU A 74 16.36 7.28 -0.14
C GLU A 74 17.67 7.15 -0.91
N LYS A 75 18.80 7.23 -0.19
CA LYS A 75 20.13 7.03 -0.78
C LYS A 75 20.36 5.58 -1.24
N ALA A 76 19.91 4.60 -0.47
CA ALA A 76 20.18 3.19 -0.73
C ALA A 76 19.34 2.60 -1.88
N LEU A 77 18.13 3.12 -2.08
CA LEU A 77 17.15 2.64 -3.06
C LEU A 77 16.96 3.60 -4.24
N ASP A 78 17.58 4.78 -4.20
CA ASP A 78 17.46 5.84 -5.23
C ASP A 78 16.01 6.10 -5.62
N SER A 79 15.15 6.20 -4.60
CA SER A 79 13.70 6.23 -4.74
C SER A 79 13.09 7.09 -3.65
N ARG A 80 11.91 7.67 -3.92
CA ARG A 80 11.14 8.36 -2.89
C ARG A 80 10.66 7.37 -1.84
N ILE A 81 10.98 7.65 -0.58
CA ILE A 81 10.62 6.81 0.56
C ILE A 81 9.50 7.45 1.36
N TYR A 82 8.58 6.61 1.83
CA TYR A 82 7.50 6.96 2.75
C TYR A 82 7.68 6.16 4.04
N PHE A 83 6.96 6.54 5.10
CA PHE A 83 7.01 5.85 6.38
C PHE A 83 5.61 5.62 6.90
N ASP A 84 5.33 4.41 7.38
CA ASP A 84 4.06 4.11 8.03
C ASP A 84 4.08 4.57 9.49
N GLN A 85 3.93 5.88 9.67
CA GLN A 85 4.00 6.48 10.99
C GLN A 85 2.90 5.91 11.90
N ASN A 86 3.30 5.41 13.06
CA ASN A 86 2.43 4.73 14.03
C ASN A 86 1.72 3.47 13.48
N GLY A 87 2.15 2.91 12.34
CA GLY A 87 1.60 1.66 11.80
C GLY A 87 0.17 1.76 11.26
N VAL A 88 -0.30 2.97 10.90
CA VAL A 88 -1.70 3.20 10.51
C VAL A 88 -2.07 2.41 9.25
N LEU A 89 -1.20 2.36 8.25
CA LEU A 89 -1.44 1.60 7.03
C LEU A 89 -1.35 0.10 7.28
N CYS A 90 -0.36 -0.35 8.04
CA CYS A 90 -0.21 -1.76 8.42
C CYS A 90 -1.46 -2.27 9.15
N GLN A 91 -1.97 -1.54 10.14
CA GLN A 91 -3.21 -1.88 10.85
C GLN A 91 -4.41 -1.95 9.90
N ARG A 92 -4.57 -0.95 9.03
CA ARG A 92 -5.73 -0.86 8.12
C ARG A 92 -5.71 -1.92 7.03
N LEU A 93 -4.53 -2.34 6.60
CA LEU A 93 -4.33 -3.33 5.54
C LEU A 93 -4.13 -4.76 6.09
N GLY A 94 -4.04 -4.93 7.41
CA GLY A 94 -3.78 -6.23 8.03
C GLY A 94 -2.38 -6.76 7.74
N ILE A 95 -1.38 -5.88 7.69
CA ILE A 95 0.03 -6.23 7.51
C ILE A 95 0.66 -6.39 8.90
N ASP A 96 0.99 -7.61 9.28
CA ASP A 96 1.63 -7.99 10.54
C ASP A 96 3.08 -8.45 10.37
N GLN A 97 3.53 -8.66 9.13
CA GLN A 97 4.89 -9.04 8.77
C GLN A 97 5.34 -8.32 7.49
N VAL A 98 6.65 -8.12 7.36
CA VAL A 98 7.31 -7.53 6.19
C VAL A 98 8.50 -8.41 5.75
N PRO A 99 8.88 -8.43 4.46
CA PRO A 99 8.34 -7.62 3.37
C PRO A 99 6.90 -7.95 2.96
N ALA A 100 6.14 -6.91 2.61
CA ALA A 100 4.81 -7.06 2.05
C ALA A 100 4.63 -6.23 0.77
N ARG A 101 3.85 -6.77 -0.17
CA ARG A 101 3.42 -6.07 -1.40
C ARG A 101 1.90 -5.94 -1.42
N VAL A 102 1.42 -4.75 -1.74
CA VAL A 102 -0.02 -4.47 -1.90
C VAL A 102 -0.31 -4.02 -3.31
N THR A 103 -1.25 -4.70 -3.96
CA THR A 103 -1.71 -4.42 -5.34
C THR A 103 -3.24 -4.49 -5.40
N ALA A 104 -3.84 -4.01 -6.49
CA ALA A 104 -5.26 -4.27 -6.75
C ALA A 104 -5.48 -5.76 -7.07
N ALA A 105 -6.56 -6.35 -6.55
CA ALA A 105 -7.03 -7.66 -7.00
C ALA A 105 -7.51 -7.58 -8.45
N LYS A 106 -7.52 -8.72 -9.16
CA LYS A 106 -7.92 -8.79 -10.58
C LYS A 106 -9.33 -8.23 -10.85
N ASP A 107 -10.24 -8.37 -9.89
CA ASP A 107 -11.61 -7.87 -10.01
C ASP A 107 -11.75 -6.37 -9.61
N GLY A 108 -10.66 -5.73 -9.18
CA GLY A 108 -10.63 -4.33 -8.78
C GLY A 108 -11.40 -3.99 -7.50
N ARG A 109 -12.00 -4.97 -6.80
CA ARG A 109 -12.85 -4.72 -5.62
C ARG A 109 -12.12 -4.90 -4.30
N PHE A 110 -10.93 -5.51 -4.34
CA PHE A 110 -10.11 -5.77 -3.17
C PHE A 110 -8.68 -5.31 -3.41
N LEU A 111 -7.98 -5.04 -2.32
CA LEU A 111 -6.53 -5.01 -2.32
C LEU A 111 -6.01 -6.42 -2.01
N LYS A 112 -5.01 -6.85 -2.76
CA LYS A 112 -4.25 -8.07 -2.51
C LYS A 112 -3.03 -7.71 -1.69
N VAL A 113 -2.91 -8.28 -0.50
CA VAL A 113 -1.71 -8.20 0.34
C VAL A 113 -0.94 -9.51 0.21
N GLU A 114 0.35 -9.43 -0.11
CA GLU A 114 1.24 -10.58 -0.24
C GLU A 114 2.44 -10.39 0.68
N PHE A 115 2.68 -11.37 1.56
CA PHE A 115 3.89 -11.45 2.36
C PHE A 115 4.94 -12.26 1.62
N ILE A 116 6.09 -11.65 1.37
CA ILE A 116 7.11 -12.22 0.48
C ILE A 116 8.41 -12.30 1.29
N PRO A 117 8.93 -13.51 1.57
CA PRO A 117 10.20 -13.67 2.26
C PRO A 117 11.32 -12.89 1.56
N ALA A 118 12.19 -12.25 2.35
CA ALA A 118 13.32 -11.50 1.84
C ALA A 118 14.43 -12.41 1.28
N GLU A 119 14.60 -13.58 1.89
CA GLU A 119 15.47 -14.66 1.44
C GLU A 119 14.96 -15.26 0.13
N ASP A 120 15.84 -15.41 -0.85
CA ASP A 120 15.56 -16.27 -2.01
C ASP A 120 15.53 -17.71 -1.49
N GLY A 121 14.39 -18.41 -1.63
CA GLY A 121 14.22 -19.82 -1.24
C GLY A 121 15.08 -20.83 -2.01
N ARG A 122 16.22 -20.42 -2.57
CA ARG A 122 17.22 -21.32 -3.15
C ARG A 122 18.12 -21.86 -2.04
N LYS A 123 17.73 -23.01 -1.50
CA LYS A 123 18.69 -24.00 -0.99
C LYS A 123 18.98 -25.03 -2.09
#